data_AF-A0A4Q0ZW17-F1
#
_entry.id   AF-A0A4Q0ZW17-F1
#
_cell.length_a   1.000
_cell.length_b   1.000
_cell.length_c   1.000
_cell.angle_alpha   90.00
_cell.angle_beta   90.00
_cell.angle_gamma   90.00
#
_symmetry.space_group_name_H-M   'P 1'
#
loop_
_entity.id
_entity.type
_entity.pdbx_description
1 polymer ?
#
loop_
_entity_poly.entity_id
_entity_poly.type
_entity_poly.pdbx_seq_one_letter_code
_entity_poly.pdbx_strand_id
1 'polypeptide(L)'
;MLKKIAFLAFLSIAMLYANKDLDQTIEDKYASCEKKYDECITQCEEKNGSFEECSADCETKLYACQAEVEEALDKTIEKEEPTN
;
A
#
# COMPACT_ATOMS: atom_id res chain seq x y z
N MET A 1 46.31 1.98 7.69
CA MET A 1 45.36 1.70 6.58
C MET A 1 43.88 1.82 7.02
N LEU A 2 43.53 2.78 7.89
CA LEU A 2 42.17 2.91 8.46
C LEU A 2 41.35 4.09 7.90
N LYS A 3 41.88 4.84 6.92
CA LYS A 3 41.22 6.04 6.38
C LYS A 3 40.19 5.75 5.26
N LYS A 4 39.98 4.49 4.87
CA LYS A 4 39.15 4.14 3.69
C LYS A 4 37.82 3.45 4.01
N ILE A 5 37.52 3.15 5.27
CA ILE A 5 36.33 2.35 5.64
C ILE A 5 35.09 3.23 5.93
N ALA A 6 35.26 4.53 6.16
CA ALA A 6 34.15 5.42 6.51
C ALA A 6 33.15 5.70 5.37
N PHE A 7 33.49 5.39 4.12
CA PHE A 7 32.63 5.70 2.96
C PHE A 7 31.55 4.65 2.67
N LEU A 8 31.72 3.40 3.14
CA LEU A 8 30.79 2.30 2.85
C LEU A 8 29.55 2.32 3.76
N ALA A 9 29.61 2.94 4.94
CA ALA A 9 28.50 3.00 5.88
C ALA A 9 27.40 4.01 5.49
N PHE A 10 27.71 4.98 4.63
CA PHE A 10 26.71 5.98 4.18
C PHE A 10 25.75 5.43 3.12
N LEU A 11 26.18 4.44 2.32
CA LEU A 11 25.35 3.86 1.27
C LEU A 11 24.25 2.93 1.83
N SER A 12 24.52 2.24 2.93
CA SER A 12 23.54 1.34 3.57
C SER A 12 22.40 2.11 4.26
N ILE A 13 22.64 3.36 4.67
CA ILE A 13 21.62 4.21 5.30
C ILE A 13 20.59 4.67 4.25
N ALA A 14 21.01 5.00 3.03
CA ALA A 14 20.11 5.45 1.97
C ALA A 14 19.09 4.38 1.55
N MET A 15 19.50 3.09 1.53
CA MET A 15 18.57 1.98 1.22
C MET A 15 17.53 1.76 2.33
N LEU A 16 17.88 2.01 3.60
CA LEU A 16 16.92 1.87 4.70
C LEU A 16 15.83 2.95 4.66
N TYR A 17 16.15 4.17 4.22
CA TYR A 17 15.15 5.22 4.06
C TYR A 17 14.22 4.98 2.87
N ALA A 18 14.75 4.48 1.74
CA ALA A 18 13.93 4.16 0.56
C ALA A 18 12.87 3.07 0.84
N ASN A 19 13.24 2.02 1.57
CA ASN A 19 12.29 0.96 1.94
C ASN A 19 11.22 1.47 2.92
N LYS A 20 11.60 2.36 3.86
CA LYS A 20 10.66 2.93 4.82
C LYS A 20 9.62 3.85 4.16
N ASP A 21 10.05 4.64 3.18
CA ASP A 21 9.14 5.49 2.40
C ASP A 21 8.16 4.64 1.55
N LEU A 22 8.64 3.52 1.00
CA LEU A 22 7.80 2.57 0.27
C LEU A 22 6.77 1.89 1.20
N ASP A 23 7.21 1.37 2.35
CA ASP A 23 6.36 0.71 3.34
C ASP A 23 5.28 1.67 3.86
N GLN A 24 5.63 2.91 4.21
CA GLN A 24 4.64 3.93 4.61
C GLN A 24 3.65 4.23 3.48
N THR A 25 4.12 4.28 2.23
CA THR A 25 3.25 4.53 1.07
C THR A 25 2.26 3.38 0.84
N ILE A 26 2.66 2.14 1.12
CA ILE A 26 1.80 0.96 1.02
C ILE A 26 0.76 0.95 2.13
N GLU A 27 1.18 1.17 3.38
CA GLU A 27 0.27 1.31 4.53
C GLU A 27 -0.78 2.41 4.28
N ASP A 28 -0.36 3.57 3.76
CA ASP A 28 -1.25 4.67 3.41
C ASP A 28 -2.28 4.27 2.33
N LYS A 29 -1.89 3.44 1.36
CA LYS A 29 -2.79 2.94 0.31
C LYS A 29 -3.82 1.96 0.88
N TYR A 30 -3.43 1.04 1.75
CA TYR A 30 -4.36 0.13 2.42
C TYR A 30 -5.32 0.90 3.34
N ALA A 31 -4.82 1.85 4.13
CA ALA A 31 -5.64 2.72 4.96
C ALA A 31 -6.62 3.55 4.12
N SER A 32 -6.24 3.98 2.91
CA SER A 32 -7.16 4.63 1.99
C SER A 32 -8.27 3.70 1.47
N CYS A 33 -7.99 2.40 1.29
CA CYS A 33 -9.01 1.42 0.91
C CYS A 33 -10.02 1.21 2.04
N GLU A 34 -9.54 1.04 3.28
CA GLU A 34 -10.38 0.92 4.48
C GLU A 34 -11.25 2.15 4.71
N LYS A 35 -10.68 3.35 4.55
CA LYS A 35 -11.45 4.59 4.67
C LYS A 35 -12.60 4.66 3.67
N LYS A 36 -12.36 4.26 2.41
CA LYS A 36 -13.41 4.21 1.38
C LYS A 36 -14.48 3.17 1.71
N TYR A 37 -14.09 2.06 2.32
CA TYR A 37 -15.03 1.06 2.82
C TYR A 37 -15.91 1.64 3.94
N ASP A 38 -15.33 2.31 4.94
CA ASP A 38 -16.08 2.94 6.03
C ASP A 38 -17.07 3.99 5.51
N GLU A 39 -16.63 4.83 4.55
CA GLU A 39 -17.50 5.81 3.87
C GLU A 39 -18.63 5.11 3.09
N CYS A 40 -18.36 3.96 2.47
CA CYS A 40 -19.34 3.16 1.75
C CYS A 40 -20.38 2.55 2.71
N ILE A 41 -19.94 1.97 3.82
CA ILE A 41 -20.82 1.41 4.86
C ILE A 41 -21.71 2.49 5.46
N THR A 42 -21.14 3.66 5.78
CA THR A 42 -21.92 4.81 6.26
C THR A 42 -23.03 5.20 5.27
N GLN A 43 -22.71 5.24 3.97
CA GLN A 43 -23.73 5.51 2.94
C GLN A 43 -24.77 4.39 2.80
N CYS A 44 -24.41 3.15 3.09
CA CYS A 44 -25.36 2.03 3.11
C CYS A 44 -26.34 2.16 4.28
N GLU A 45 -25.90 2.63 5.44
CA GLU A 45 -26.76 2.91 6.60
C GLU A 45 -27.71 4.08 6.35
N GLU A 46 -27.26 5.10 5.62
CA GLU A 46 -28.06 6.29 5.29
C GLU A 46 -29.09 6.05 4.16
N LYS A 47 -28.90 5.01 3.35
CA LYS A 47 -29.82 4.66 2.25
C LYS A 47 -30.94 3.74 2.74
N ASN A 48 -32.19 4.08 2.39
CA ASN A 48 -33.39 3.23 2.61
C ASN A 48 -33.44 2.01 1.64
N GLY A 49 -32.36 1.24 1.55
CA GLY A 49 -32.23 0.05 0.71
C GLY A 49 -31.87 -1.21 1.51
N SER A 50 -31.56 -2.30 0.81
CA SER A 50 -31.00 -3.50 1.45
C SER A 50 -29.58 -3.22 1.91
N PHE A 51 -29.41 -3.02 3.22
CA PHE A 51 -28.08 -2.84 3.83
C PHE A 51 -27.16 -4.02 3.50
N GLU A 52 -27.69 -5.24 3.48
CA GLU A 52 -26.95 -6.46 3.23
C GLU A 52 -26.34 -6.48 1.82
N GLU A 53 -27.13 -6.16 0.78
CA GLU A 53 -26.61 -6.06 -0.59
C GLU A 53 -25.61 -4.90 -0.76
N CYS A 54 -25.88 -3.77 -0.09
CA CYS A 54 -25.00 -2.61 -0.15
C CYS A 54 -23.64 -2.89 0.53
N SER A 55 -23.65 -3.52 1.70
CA SER A 55 -22.44 -3.89 2.44
C SER A 55 -21.58 -4.91 1.68
N ALA A 56 -22.20 -5.88 1.00
CA ALA A 56 -21.49 -6.84 0.15
C ALA A 56 -20.81 -6.17 -1.06
N ASP A 57 -21.43 -5.13 -1.64
CA ASP A 57 -20.79 -4.32 -2.69
C ASP A 57 -19.62 -3.49 -2.13
N CYS A 58 -19.74 -2.95 -0.92
CA CYS A 58 -18.64 -2.27 -0.23
C CYS A 58 -17.46 -3.22 0.03
N GLU A 59 -17.71 -4.44 0.49
CA GLU A 59 -16.67 -5.46 0.68
C GLU A 59 -15.98 -5.82 -0.65
N THR A 60 -16.77 -6.00 -1.71
CA THR A 60 -16.23 -6.27 -3.06
C THR A 60 -15.29 -5.14 -3.51
N LYS A 61 -15.66 -3.89 -3.26
CA LYS A 61 -14.82 -2.71 -3.56
C LYS A 61 -13.56 -2.65 -2.70
N LEU A 62 -13.64 -3.05 -1.42
CA LEU A 62 -12.47 -3.15 -0.55
C LEU A 62 -11.47 -4.17 -1.09
N TYR A 63 -11.93 -5.39 -1.41
CA TYR A 63 -11.06 -6.43 -1.97
C TYR A 63 -10.42 -6.02 -3.29
N ALA A 64 -11.20 -5.38 -4.19
CA ALA A 64 -10.67 -4.87 -5.45
C ALA A 64 -9.58 -3.79 -5.22
N CYS A 65 -9.81 -2.87 -4.28
CA CYS A 65 -8.83 -1.83 -3.93
C CYS A 65 -7.54 -2.45 -3.39
N GLN A 66 -7.64 -3.42 -2.49
CA GLN A 66 -6.48 -4.11 -1.92
C GLN A 66 -5.70 -4.89 -2.99
N ALA A 67 -6.39 -5.57 -3.91
CA ALA A 67 -5.75 -6.26 -5.02
C ALA A 67 -5.00 -5.29 -5.96
N GLU A 68 -5.53 -4.08 -6.20
CA GLU A 68 -4.81 -3.04 -6.97
C GLU A 68 -3.54 -2.56 -6.25
N VAL A 69 -3.56 -2.50 -4.92
CA VAL A 69 -2.38 -2.14 -4.11
C VAL A 69 -1.31 -3.25 -4.20
N GLU A 70 -1.72 -4.51 -4.10
CA GLU A 70 -0.82 -5.67 -4.28
C GLU A 70 -0.21 -5.73 -5.68
N GLU A 71 -1.03 -5.59 -6.73
CA GLU A 71 -0.54 -5.61 -8.11
C GLU A 71 0.41 -4.43 -8.39
N ALA A 72 0.14 -3.26 -7.81
CA ALA A 72 1.04 -2.11 -7.92
C ALA A 72 2.38 -2.37 -7.21
N LEU A 73 2.35 -3.04 -6.05
CA LEU A 73 3.54 -3.43 -5.30
C LEU A 73 4.39 -4.43 -6.09
N ASP A 74 3.78 -5.49 -6.61
CA ASP A 74 4.46 -6.52 -7.42
C ASP A 74 5.15 -5.88 -8.63
N LYS A 75 4.47 -4.97 -9.34
CA LYS A 75 5.05 -4.23 -10.48
C LYS A 75 6.17 -3.26 -10.10
N THR A 76 6.20 -2.76 -8.87
CA THR A 76 7.31 -1.94 -8.37
C THR A 76 8.51 -2.83 -8.07
N ILE A 77 8.30 -4.00 -7.46
CA ILE A 77 9.35 -4.97 -7.17
C ILE A 77 9.98 -5.54 -8.45
N GLU A 78 9.17 -5.93 -9.45
CA GLU A 78 9.68 -6.46 -10.73
C GLU A 78 10.51 -5.45 -11.54
N LYS A 79 10.30 -4.14 -11.33
CA LYS A 79 11.08 -3.09 -12.01
C LYS A 79 12.42 -2.79 -11.34
N GLU A 80 12.61 -3.22 -10.10
CA GLU A 80 13.85 -3.03 -9.35
C GLU A 80 14.82 -4.21 -9.47
N GLU A 81 14.43 -5.33 -10.09
CA GLU A 81 15.37 -6.39 -10.44
C GLU A 81 16.30 -5.92 -11.58
N PRO A 82 17.63 -5.81 -11.35
CA PRO A 82 18.57 -5.56 -12.43
C PRO A 82 18.58 -6.78 -13.35
N THR A 83 18.23 -6.56 -14.62
CA THR A 83 18.56 -7.50 -15.70
C THR A 83 20.06 -7.78 -15.66
N ASN A 84 20.40 -9.00 -15.26
CA ASN A 84 21.76 -9.55 -15.26
C ASN A 84 22.27 -9.73 -16.70
#